data_AF-A0A1E7GDZ4-F1
#
_entry.id   AF-A0A1E7GDZ4-F1
#
_cell.length_a   1.000
_cell.length_b   1.000
_cell.length_c   1.000
_cell.angle_alpha   90.00
_cell.angle_beta   90.00
_cell.angle_gamma   90.00
#
_symmetry.space_group_name_H-M   'P 1'
#
loop_
_entity.id
_entity.type
_entity.pdbx_description
1 polymer ?
#
loop_
_entity_poly.entity_id
_entity_poly.type
_entity_poly.pdbx_seq_one_letter_code
_entity_poly.pdbx_strand_id
1 'polypeptide(L)'
;MKPKNDSISNIDITSLLAVSSELFSLINIITLPDEANYSYQEFLNVLLHAATSSTNSLESASNDLRSKIPNIRIPSADTIFNYIKPNSIENILSSFRKINGEVLG
;
A
#
# COMPACT_ATOMS: atom_id res chain seq x y z
N MET A 1 -27.86 -8.74 -14.71
CA MET A 1 -26.80 -9.68 -14.27
C MET A 1 -25.58 -8.85 -13.97
N LYS A 2 -25.19 -8.75 -12.69
CA LYS A 2 -23.94 -8.10 -12.27
C LYS A 2 -22.84 -9.16 -12.45
N PRO A 3 -21.73 -8.88 -13.17
CA PRO A 3 -20.69 -9.88 -13.33
C PRO A 3 -20.15 -10.25 -11.95
N LYS A 4 -20.08 -11.55 -11.71
CA LYS A 4 -19.60 -12.15 -10.48
C LYS A 4 -18.07 -12.02 -10.52
N ASN A 5 -17.53 -11.24 -9.60
CA ASN A 5 -16.08 -11.07 -9.42
C ASN A 5 -15.53 -12.38 -8.82
N ASP A 6 -15.34 -13.36 -9.69
CA ASP A 6 -14.68 -14.60 -9.34
C ASP A 6 -13.17 -14.34 -9.33
N SER A 7 -12.68 -14.03 -8.12
CA SER A 7 -11.31 -14.25 -7.65
C SER A 7 -10.22 -13.54 -8.44
N ILE A 8 -9.92 -12.31 -8.05
CA ILE A 8 -8.55 -11.79 -8.20
C ILE A 8 -7.63 -12.75 -7.49
N SER A 9 -6.77 -13.42 -8.26
CA SER A 9 -5.82 -14.35 -7.71
C SER A 9 -4.72 -13.55 -7.00
N ASN A 10 -4.09 -14.14 -5.99
CA ASN A 10 -3.02 -13.48 -5.22
C ASN A 10 -1.85 -13.02 -6.13
N ILE A 11 -1.72 -13.64 -7.31
CA ILE A 11 -0.76 -13.28 -8.37
C ILE A 11 -1.08 -11.91 -9.00
N ASP A 12 -2.36 -11.58 -9.15
CA ASP A 12 -2.84 -10.34 -9.76
C ASP A 12 -2.61 -9.16 -8.81
N ILE A 13 -2.82 -9.35 -7.50
CA ILE A 13 -2.50 -8.32 -6.49
C ILE A 13 -0.99 -8.09 -6.42
N THR A 14 -0.19 -9.15 -6.41
CA THR A 14 1.28 -9.03 -6.35
C THR A 14 1.83 -8.28 -7.57
N SER A 15 1.30 -8.59 -8.75
CA SER A 15 1.67 -7.92 -10.01
C SER A 15 1.24 -6.45 -10.01
N LEU A 16 0.04 -6.16 -9.52
CA LEU A 16 -0.46 -4.79 -9.39
C LEU A 16 0.37 -3.97 -8.38
N LEU A 17 0.80 -4.59 -7.29
CA LEU A 17 1.68 -3.96 -6.29
C LEU A 17 3.06 -3.65 -6.88
N ALA A 18 3.60 -4.56 -7.70
CA ALA A 18 4.86 -4.35 -8.41
C ALA A 18 4.74 -3.18 -9.41
N VAL A 19 3.71 -3.18 -10.27
CA VAL A 19 3.45 -2.11 -11.24
C VAL A 19 3.20 -0.77 -10.55
N SER A 20 2.46 -0.78 -9.43
CA SER A 20 2.23 0.42 -8.62
C SER A 20 3.54 0.93 -7.99
N SER A 21 4.42 0.02 -7.55
CA SER A 21 5.74 0.39 -6.99
C SER A 21 6.57 1.14 -8.01
N GLU A 22 6.66 0.62 -9.23
CA GLU A 22 7.38 1.27 -10.32
C GLU A 22 6.74 2.60 -10.69
N LEU A 23 5.41 2.68 -10.81
CA LEU A 23 4.71 3.92 -11.13
C LEU A 23 4.92 5.01 -10.08
N PHE A 24 4.75 4.70 -8.80
CA PHE A 24 4.92 5.67 -7.71
C PHE A 24 6.37 6.18 -7.61
N SER A 25 7.34 5.32 -7.95
CA SER A 25 8.76 5.67 -8.02
C SER A 25 9.03 6.59 -9.21
N LEU A 26 8.49 6.27 -10.39
CA LEU A 26 8.63 7.05 -11.62
C LEU A 26 8.02 8.46 -11.52
N ILE A 27 6.91 8.62 -10.80
CA ILE A 27 6.25 9.93 -10.60
C ILE A 27 6.79 10.71 -9.39
N ASN A 28 7.84 10.18 -8.72
CA ASN A 28 8.52 10.78 -7.56
C ASN A 28 7.54 11.25 -6.46
N ILE A 29 6.47 10.48 -6.24
CA ILE A 29 5.48 10.76 -5.18
C ILE A 29 5.95 10.18 -3.84
N ILE A 30 6.70 9.08 -3.89
CA ILE A 30 7.31 8.42 -2.75
C ILE A 30 8.82 8.49 -2.95
N THR A 31 9.53 9.08 -1.98
CA THR A 31 10.98 9.15 -1.98
C THR A 31 11.51 8.34 -0.82
N LEU A 32 11.90 7.10 -1.10
CA LEU A 32 12.54 6.24 -0.12
C LEU A 32 14.05 6.53 -0.08
N PRO A 33 14.65 6.75 1.10
CA PRO A 33 16.10 6.87 1.20
C PRO A 33 16.78 5.53 0.94
N ASP A 34 17.97 5.54 0.35
CA ASP A 34 18.79 4.32 0.12
C ASP A 34 19.11 3.56 1.42
N GLU A 35 19.12 4.25 2.56
CA GLU A 35 19.33 3.66 3.88
C GLU A 35 18.06 3.07 4.51
N ALA A 36 16.91 3.14 3.81
CA ALA A 36 15.67 2.56 4.29
C ALA A 36 15.86 1.07 4.54
N ASN A 37 15.57 0.64 5.76
CA ASN A 37 15.71 -0.75 6.15
C ASN A 37 14.60 -1.64 5.55
N TYR A 38 13.80 -1.16 4.61
CA TYR A 38 12.62 -1.81 4.08
C TYR A 38 12.45 -1.53 2.60
N SER A 39 11.82 -2.48 1.92
CA SER A 39 11.62 -2.43 0.48
C SER A 39 10.44 -1.56 0.10
N TYR A 40 10.43 -1.07 -1.14
CA TYR A 40 9.30 -0.32 -1.70
C TYR A 40 7.98 -1.11 -1.61
N GLN A 41 8.04 -2.44 -1.80
CA GLN A 41 6.88 -3.31 -1.65
C GLN A 41 6.36 -3.37 -0.22
N GLU A 42 7.23 -3.38 0.79
CA GLU A 42 6.83 -3.36 2.20
C GLU A 42 6.13 -2.02 2.51
N PHE A 43 6.65 -0.92 1.97
CA PHE A 43 6.03 0.40 2.07
C PHE A 43 4.63 0.44 1.43
N LEU A 44 4.48 -0.06 0.21
CA LEU A 44 3.18 -0.12 -0.46
C LEU A 44 2.20 -1.08 0.21
N ASN A 45 2.68 -2.19 0.77
CA ASN A 45 1.81 -3.12 1.50
C ASN A 45 1.15 -2.44 2.70
N VAL A 46 1.86 -1.54 3.41
CA VAL A 46 1.25 -0.76 4.49
C VAL A 46 0.18 0.19 3.96
N LEU A 47 0.46 0.89 2.86
CA LEU A 47 -0.52 1.79 2.23
C LEU A 47 -1.77 1.06 1.75
N LEU A 48 -1.57 -0.08 1.08
CA LEU A 48 -2.66 -0.92 0.59
C LEU A 48 -3.48 -1.44 1.78
N HIS A 49 -2.82 -1.98 2.80
CA HIS A 49 -3.49 -2.53 3.98
C HIS A 49 -4.23 -1.44 4.77
N ALA A 50 -3.67 -0.24 4.87
CA ALA A 50 -4.38 0.91 5.45
C ALA A 50 -5.61 1.30 4.62
N ALA A 51 -5.50 1.29 3.29
CA ALA A 51 -6.60 1.63 2.40
C ALA A 51 -7.74 0.58 2.41
N THR A 52 -7.41 -0.71 2.54
CA THR A 52 -8.38 -1.82 2.50
C THR A 52 -8.89 -2.24 3.88
N SER A 53 -8.19 -1.88 4.96
CA SER A 53 -8.61 -2.17 6.33
C SER A 53 -9.73 -1.25 6.79
N SER A 54 -10.66 -1.80 7.59
CA SER A 54 -11.79 -1.06 8.16
C SER A 54 -11.38 0.10 9.08
N THR A 55 -10.18 0.04 9.64
CA THR A 55 -9.61 1.10 10.49
C THR A 55 -9.15 2.31 9.69
N ASN A 56 -8.88 2.12 8.39
CA ASN A 56 -8.46 3.16 7.48
C ASN A 56 -7.26 4.00 7.99
N SER A 57 -6.40 3.40 8.79
CA SER A 57 -5.31 4.07 9.50
C SER A 57 -3.98 3.40 9.19
N LEU A 58 -2.96 4.21 8.89
CA LEU A 58 -1.60 3.76 8.65
C LEU A 58 -0.96 3.18 9.92
N GLU A 59 -1.28 3.74 11.09
CA GLU A 59 -0.79 3.23 12.37
C GLU A 59 -1.33 1.84 12.63
N SER A 60 -2.64 1.65 12.50
CA SER A 60 -3.28 0.35 12.65
C SER A 60 -2.75 -0.65 11.63
N ALA A 61 -2.59 -0.23 10.36
CA ALA A 61 -2.08 -1.10 9.32
C ALA A 61 -0.63 -1.54 9.56
N SER A 62 0.25 -0.61 9.96
CA SER A 62 1.64 -0.91 10.29
C SER A 62 1.73 -1.89 11.44
N ASN A 63 0.93 -1.69 12.50
CA ASN A 63 0.92 -2.56 13.67
C ASN A 63 0.36 -3.95 13.35
N ASP A 64 -0.72 -4.01 12.56
CA ASP A 64 -1.34 -5.27 12.15
C ASP A 64 -0.40 -6.10 11.25
N LEU A 65 0.30 -5.46 10.29
CA LEU A 65 1.29 -6.14 9.45
C LEU A 65 2.50 -6.64 10.24
N ARG A 66 3.01 -5.85 11.19
CA ARG A 66 4.09 -6.28 12.10
C ARG A 66 3.68 -7.46 12.97
N SER A 67 2.41 -7.51 13.38
CA SER A 67 1.86 -8.59 14.20
C SER A 67 1.64 -9.87 13.39
N LYS A 68 1.18 -9.75 12.15
CA LYS A 68 0.85 -10.88 11.27
C LYS A 68 2.04 -11.55 10.62
N ILE A 69 3.07 -10.78 10.27
CA ILE A 69 4.21 -11.29 9.52
C ILE A 69 5.49 -11.07 10.34
N PRO A 70 5.89 -12.06 11.17
CA PRO A 70 7.16 -11.98 11.86
C PRO A 70 8.29 -11.95 10.82
N ASN A 71 9.26 -11.07 11.02
CA ASN A 71 10.47 -10.90 10.19
C ASN A 71 10.38 -9.98 8.95
N ILE A 72 9.28 -9.25 8.75
CA ILE A 72 9.25 -8.16 7.75
C ILE A 72 9.56 -6.81 8.38
N ARG A 73 10.23 -5.96 7.60
CA ARG A 73 10.66 -4.64 8.06
C ARG A 73 9.59 -3.65 7.61
N ILE A 74 8.58 -3.49 8.47
CA ILE A 74 7.46 -2.60 8.18
C ILE A 74 7.79 -1.18 8.64
N PRO A 75 7.67 -0.16 7.76
CA PRO A 75 7.80 1.22 8.15
C PRO A 75 6.67 1.63 9.10
N SER A 76 6.95 2.61 9.97
CA SER A 76 5.93 3.20 10.84
C SER A 76 5.12 4.24 10.09
N ALA A 77 3.92 4.57 10.59
CA ALA A 77 3.06 5.59 9.98
C ALA A 77 3.79 6.93 9.78
N ASP A 78 4.45 7.46 10.82
CA ASP A 78 5.27 8.68 10.71
C ASP A 78 6.31 8.60 9.59
N THR A 79 6.96 7.45 9.44
CA THR A 79 7.97 7.27 8.40
C THR A 79 7.35 7.30 7.01
N ILE A 80 6.17 6.71 6.84
CA ILE A 80 5.40 6.77 5.60
C ILE A 80 4.98 8.21 5.29
N PHE A 81 4.50 8.96 6.28
CA PHE A 81 4.15 10.38 6.11
C PHE A 81 5.34 11.24 5.71
N ASN A 82 6.54 10.93 6.22
CA ASN A 82 7.76 11.69 5.90
C ASN A 82 8.27 11.42 4.47
N TYR A 83 7.98 10.26 3.90
CA TYR A 83 8.53 9.84 2.60
C TYR A 83 7.56 10.02 1.44
N ILE A 84 6.29 10.27 1.74
CA ILE A 84 5.30 10.67 0.76
C ILE A 84 5.28 12.19 0.68
N LYS A 85 5.23 12.71 -0.55
CA LYS A 85 5.08 14.14 -0.75
C LYS A 85 3.86 14.68 0.03
N PRO A 86 4.00 15.80 0.77
CA PRO A 86 2.89 16.35 1.56
C PRO A 86 1.66 16.57 0.68
N ASN A 87 0.49 16.36 1.27
CA ASN A 87 -0.84 16.43 0.63
C ASN A 87 -1.12 15.33 -0.43
N SER A 88 -0.21 14.38 -0.65
CA SER A 88 -0.44 13.28 -1.60
C SER A 88 -0.99 12.02 -0.94
N ILE A 89 -0.84 11.87 0.39
CA ILE A 89 -1.15 10.60 1.07
C ILE A 89 -2.63 10.23 1.04
N GLU A 90 -3.54 11.19 1.25
CA GLU A 90 -4.98 10.93 1.11
C GLU A 90 -5.36 10.55 -0.32
N ASN A 91 -4.70 11.17 -1.30
CA ASN A 91 -4.91 10.88 -2.71
C ASN A 91 -4.44 9.46 -3.07
N ILE A 92 -3.30 9.03 -2.52
CA ILE A 92 -2.77 7.67 -2.68
C ILE A 92 -3.71 6.65 -2.04
N LEU A 93 -4.11 6.86 -0.78
CA LEU A 93 -5.05 5.98 -0.08
C LEU A 93 -6.40 5.90 -0.80
N SER A 94 -6.93 7.05 -1.28
CA SER A 94 -8.15 7.11 -2.08
C SER A 94 -8.02 6.32 -3.39
N SER A 95 -6.87 6.43 -4.06
CA SER A 95 -6.57 5.66 -5.27
C SER A 95 -6.54 4.16 -4.99
N PHE A 96 -5.88 3.72 -3.92
CA PHE A 96 -5.90 2.31 -3.50
C PHE A 96 -7.31 1.82 -3.18
N ARG A 97 -8.14 2.63 -2.50
CA ARG A 97 -9.55 2.29 -2.25
C ARG A 97 -10.36 2.17 -3.53
N LYS A 98 -10.16 3.07 -4.49
CA LYS A 98 -10.81 3.00 -5.81
C LYS A 98 -10.41 1.75 -6.56
N ILE A 99 -9.11 1.46 -6.63
CA ILE A 99 -8.60 0.23 -7.23
C ILE A 99 -9.21 -0.98 -6.54
N ASN A 100 -9.27 -1.01 -5.21
CA ASN A 100 -9.96 -2.07 -4.48
C ASN A 100 -11.46 -2.16 -4.82
N GLY A 101 -12.16 -1.04 -4.95
CA GLY A 101 -13.59 -1.03 -5.31
C GLY A 101 -13.88 -1.42 -6.77
N GLU A 102 -13.00 -1.10 -7.70
CA GLU A 102 -13.18 -1.35 -9.14
C GLU A 102 -12.61 -2.70 -9.58
N VAL A 103 -11.54 -3.15 -8.92
CA VAL A 103 -10.83 -4.40 -9.24
C VAL A 103 -11.33 -5.51 -8.30
N LEU A 104 -11.35 -5.28 -6.98
CA LEU A 104 -11.75 -6.28 -5.96
C LEU A 104 -13.26 -6.27 -5.59
N GLY A 105 -14.08 -5.45 -6.24
CA GLY A 105 -15.53 -5.29 -5.98
C GLY A 105 -16.46 -6.20 -6.78
#